data_AF-A0A3N5XFN4-F1
#
_entry.id   AF-A0A3N5XFN4-F1
#
_cell.length_a   1.000
_cell.length_b   1.000
_cell.length_c   1.000
_cell.angle_alpha   90.00
_cell.angle_beta   90.00
_cell.angle_gamma   90.00
#
_symmetry.space_group_name_H-M   'P 1'
#
loop_
_entity.id
_entity.type
_entity.pdbx_description
1 polymer ?
#
loop_
_entity_poly.entity_id
_entity_poly.type
_entity_poly.pdbx_seq_one_letter_code
_entity_poly.pdbx_strand_id
1 'polypeptide(L)'
;MTQNDIGLTNRIVRAHEQEQNGSPVKGKTFALWGLSFKPQTDDMREAPSVVVIEQLLKLGAAVQTYDPEAMGQARSVFGKRIKYARTNYEAIKGADALVLVTEWNVFRNPDFEKIRELLKYPVIFDGRNQYNPIEMRELGFLYFGIGRKA
;
A
#
# COMPACT_ATOMS: atom_id res chain seq x y z
N MET A 1 -16.85 -5.74 5.15
CA MET A 1 -15.59 -5.71 5.93
C MET A 1 -15.08 -7.12 6.13
N THR A 2 -13.99 -7.51 5.48
CA THR A 2 -13.36 -8.82 5.72
C THR A 2 -12.34 -8.72 6.85
N GLN A 3 -12.08 -9.81 7.57
CA GLN A 3 -11.02 -9.87 8.61
C GLN A 3 -9.62 -9.54 8.07
N ASN A 4 -9.39 -9.71 6.76
CA ASN A 4 -8.07 -9.54 6.14
C ASN A 4 -7.68 -8.06 5.97
N ASP A 5 -8.65 -7.18 5.69
CA ASP A 5 -8.38 -5.76 5.41
C ASP A 5 -7.93 -5.01 6.68
N ILE A 6 -8.57 -5.31 7.80
CA ILE A 6 -8.17 -4.85 9.14
C ILE A 6 -6.78 -5.40 9.50
N GLY A 7 -6.48 -6.64 9.08
CA GLY A 7 -5.19 -7.27 9.30
C GLY A 7 -4.03 -6.51 8.64
N LEU A 8 -4.22 -6.01 7.42
CA LEU A 8 -3.19 -5.26 6.70
C LEU A 8 -2.87 -3.93 7.39
N THR A 9 -3.89 -3.14 7.75
CA THR A 9 -3.68 -1.87 8.48
C THR A 9 -3.03 -2.09 9.84
N ASN A 10 -3.49 -3.07 10.62
CA ASN A 10 -2.89 -3.37 11.92
C ASN A 10 -1.41 -3.73 11.79
N ARG A 11 -1.03 -4.41 10.71
CA ARG A 11 0.37 -4.74 10.44
C ARG A 11 1.20 -3.52 10.06
N ILE A 12 0.63 -2.59 9.28
CA ILE A 12 1.25 -1.31 8.98
C ILE A 12 1.50 -0.53 10.27
N VAL A 13 0.50 -0.44 11.15
CA VAL A 13 0.62 0.26 12.44
C VAL A 13 1.72 -0.36 13.30
N ARG A 14 1.67 -1.68 13.51
CA ARG A 14 2.67 -2.41 14.33
C ARG A 14 4.09 -2.30 13.80
N ALA A 15 4.29 -2.35 12.48
CA ALA A 15 5.61 -2.22 11.88
C ALA A 15 6.22 -0.82 12.09
N HIS A 16 5.41 0.18 12.42
CA HIS A 16 5.86 1.54 12.71
C HIS A 16 5.75 1.90 14.20
N GLU A 17 5.34 0.98 15.07
CA GLU A 17 5.28 1.20 16.51
C GLU A 17 6.70 1.48 17.04
N GLN A 18 6.91 2.70 17.52
CA GLN A 18 7.99 3.03 18.44
C GLN A 18 7.34 3.64 19.66
N GLU A 19 7.72 3.17 20.85
CA GLU A 19 7.14 3.56 22.14
C GLU A 19 7.16 5.07 22.34
N GLN A 20 6.07 5.77 22.01
CA GLN A 20 5.75 7.15 22.41
C GLN A 20 4.25 7.42 22.17
N ASN A 21 3.66 8.30 22.98
CA ASN A 21 2.26 8.75 22.87
C ASN A 21 1.92 9.30 21.47
N GLY A 22 1.20 8.52 20.65
CA GLY A 22 0.70 8.94 19.34
C GLY A 22 0.38 7.78 18.40
N SER A 23 -0.25 8.06 17.25
CA SER A 23 -0.37 7.04 16.20
C SER A 23 0.97 6.90 15.46
N PRO A 24 1.56 5.68 15.37
CA PRO A 24 2.89 5.48 14.80
C PRO A 24 3.00 5.80 13.30
N VAL A 25 1.86 5.95 12.63
CA VAL A 25 1.76 6.24 11.20
C VAL A 25 1.43 7.71 10.91
N LYS A 26 1.19 8.53 11.94
CA LYS A 26 0.85 9.95 11.78
C LYS A 26 2.00 10.69 11.08
N GLY A 27 1.67 11.45 10.04
CA GLY A 27 2.64 12.21 9.23
C GLY A 27 3.44 11.38 8.22
N LYS A 28 3.26 10.06 8.19
CA LYS A 28 3.89 9.18 7.18
C LYS A 28 3.07 9.15 5.91
N THR A 29 3.72 8.86 4.78
CA THR A 29 3.08 8.73 3.47
C THR A 29 3.15 7.28 3.00
N PHE A 30 2.00 6.69 2.65
CA PHE A 30 1.94 5.33 2.10
C PHE A 30 1.62 5.35 0.60
N ALA A 31 2.41 4.61 -0.16
CA ALA A 31 2.15 4.31 -1.55
C ALA A 31 1.21 3.11 -1.64
N LEU A 32 0.06 3.24 -2.30
CA LEU A 32 -0.84 2.11 -2.54
C LEU A 32 -0.85 1.71 -4.02
N TRP A 33 -0.55 0.45 -4.28
CA TRP A 33 -0.71 -0.19 -5.57
C TRP A 33 -1.96 -1.07 -5.57
N GLY A 34 -2.89 -0.76 -6.46
CA GLY A 34 -4.18 -1.43 -6.55
C GLY A 34 -5.26 -0.77 -5.71
N LEU A 35 -6.40 -0.51 -6.34
CA LEU A 35 -7.56 0.16 -5.75
C LEU A 35 -8.85 -0.61 -6.03
N SER A 36 -9.00 -1.27 -7.17
CA SER A 36 -10.15 -2.14 -7.42
C SER A 36 -10.15 -3.38 -6.53
N PHE A 37 -11.30 -4.03 -6.35
CA PHE A 37 -11.38 -5.22 -5.49
C PHE A 37 -10.61 -6.43 -6.05
N LYS A 38 -10.39 -6.47 -7.37
CA LYS A 38 -9.61 -7.47 -8.11
C LYS A 38 -9.07 -6.87 -9.42
N PRO A 39 -8.13 -7.53 -10.11
CA PRO A 39 -7.68 -7.08 -11.43
C PRO A 39 -8.80 -7.05 -12.49
N GLN A 40 -8.53 -6.29 -13.55
CA GLN A 40 -9.35 -6.13 -14.76
C GLN A 40 -10.74 -5.50 -14.54
N THR A 41 -10.87 -4.63 -13.53
CA THR A 41 -12.10 -3.87 -13.27
C THR A 41 -11.77 -2.56 -12.55
N ASP A 42 -12.63 -1.56 -12.69
CA ASP A 42 -12.59 -0.32 -11.92
C ASP A 42 -13.44 -0.38 -10.64
N ASP A 43 -14.14 -1.49 -10.38
CA ASP A 43 -15.10 -1.57 -9.26
C ASP A 43 -14.42 -1.51 -7.89
N MET A 44 -14.83 -0.52 -7.09
CA MET A 44 -14.31 -0.22 -5.76
C MET A 44 -15.34 -0.40 -4.62
N ARG A 45 -16.59 -0.78 -4.91
CA ARG A 45 -17.70 -0.73 -3.92
C ARG A 45 -17.42 -1.50 -2.63
N GLU A 46 -16.70 -2.62 -2.73
CA GLU A 46 -16.29 -3.46 -1.60
C GLU A 46 -14.78 -3.72 -1.62
N ALA A 47 -14.00 -2.80 -2.20
CA ALA A 47 -12.57 -3.01 -2.34
C ALA A 47 -11.84 -2.86 -0.98
N PRO A 48 -10.94 -3.80 -0.64
CA PRO A 48 -10.04 -3.69 0.52
C PRO A 48 -9.31 -2.35 0.63
N SER A 49 -8.95 -1.78 -0.52
CA SER A 49 -8.25 -0.50 -0.62
C SER A 49 -9.03 0.64 0.05
N VAL A 50 -10.36 0.64 -0.02
CA VAL A 50 -11.20 1.67 0.62
C VAL A 50 -11.05 1.63 2.13
N VAL A 51 -11.10 0.43 2.71
CA VAL A 51 -10.93 0.25 4.16
C VAL A 51 -9.53 0.67 4.60
N VAL A 52 -8.50 0.23 3.89
CA VAL A 52 -7.09 0.55 4.23
C VAL A 52 -6.84 2.05 4.15
N ILE A 53 -7.27 2.72 3.08
CA ILE A 53 -7.08 4.15 2.88
C ILE A 53 -7.80 4.95 3.98
N GLU A 54 -9.07 4.67 4.25
CA GLU A 54 -9.84 5.39 5.27
C GLU A 54 -9.20 5.24 6.66
N GLN A 55 -8.68 4.06 7.00
CA GLN A 55 -7.99 3.85 8.27
C GLN A 55 -6.67 4.60 8.36
N LEU A 56 -5.85 4.58 7.30
CA LEU A 56 -4.59 5.34 7.26
C LEU A 56 -4.85 6.85 7.40
N LEU A 57 -5.83 7.38 6.67
CA LEU A 57 -6.23 8.79 6.77
C LEU A 57 -6.73 9.14 8.17
N LYS A 58 -7.56 8.29 8.78
CA LYS A 58 -8.06 8.47 10.16
C LYS A 58 -6.93 8.52 11.19
N LEU A 59 -5.84 7.80 10.95
CA LEU A 59 -4.64 7.79 11.78
C LEU A 59 -3.68 8.95 11.49
N GLY A 60 -4.01 9.83 10.53
CA GLY A 60 -3.23 11.01 10.18
C GLY A 60 -2.06 10.73 9.25
N ALA A 61 -2.09 9.60 8.52
CA ALA A 61 -1.16 9.34 7.43
C ALA A 61 -1.64 10.02 6.13
N ALA A 62 -0.71 10.24 5.21
CA ALA A 62 -1.00 10.61 3.83
C ALA A 62 -0.96 9.37 2.93
N VAL A 63 -1.72 9.41 1.84
CA VAL A 63 -1.80 8.31 0.87
C VAL A 63 -1.58 8.84 -0.54
N GLN A 64 -0.73 8.14 -1.29
CA GLN A 64 -0.56 8.33 -2.73
C GLN A 64 -0.79 6.99 -3.44
N THR A 65 -1.56 7.01 -4.53
CA THR A 65 -2.09 5.76 -5.09
C THR A 65 -1.90 5.65 -6.59
N TYR A 66 -1.90 4.41 -7.06
CA TYR A 66 -2.02 4.08 -8.47
C TYR A 66 -2.81 2.77 -8.64
N ASP A 67 -3.74 2.77 -9.60
CA ASP A 67 -4.42 1.61 -10.14
C ASP A 67 -4.53 1.77 -11.66
N PRO A 68 -4.40 0.69 -12.47
CA PRO A 68 -4.52 0.80 -13.91
C PRO A 68 -5.91 1.27 -14.41
N GLU A 69 -6.99 0.92 -13.71
CA GLU A 69 -8.37 1.12 -14.20
C GLU A 69 -9.23 1.96 -13.23
N ALA A 70 -9.00 1.84 -11.91
CA ALA A 70 -9.90 2.37 -10.88
C ALA A 70 -9.63 3.82 -10.48
N MET A 71 -8.73 4.55 -11.16
CA MET A 71 -8.37 5.92 -10.76
C MET A 71 -9.54 6.91 -10.86
N GLY A 72 -10.46 6.70 -11.81
CA GLY A 72 -11.69 7.48 -11.92
C GLY A 72 -12.61 7.27 -10.72
N GLN A 73 -12.90 6.01 -10.39
CA GLN A 73 -13.73 5.65 -9.23
C GLN A 73 -13.10 6.12 -7.92
N ALA A 74 -11.78 5.97 -7.77
CA ALA A 74 -11.06 6.43 -6.59
C ALA A 74 -11.22 7.93 -6.37
N ARG A 75 -11.21 8.75 -7.43
CA ARG A 75 -11.47 10.19 -7.33
C ARG A 75 -12.87 10.50 -6.82
N SER A 76 -13.88 9.74 -7.24
CA SER A 76 -15.25 9.87 -6.74
C SER A 76 -15.36 9.49 -5.26
N VAL A 77 -14.62 8.47 -4.81
CA VAL A 77 -14.65 7.98 -3.42
C VAL A 77 -13.87 8.89 -2.46
N PHE A 78 -12.64 9.28 -2.81
CA PHE A 78 -11.75 9.98 -1.87
C PHE A 78 -11.63 11.48 -2.12
N GLY A 79 -12.04 11.98 -3.29
CA GLY A 79 -11.93 13.40 -3.64
C GLY A 79 -10.48 13.89 -3.52
N LYS A 80 -10.26 15.00 -2.80
CA LYS A 80 -8.92 15.60 -2.59
C LYS A 80 -8.16 15.04 -1.38
N ARG A 81 -8.69 14.01 -0.69
CA ARG A 81 -8.09 13.48 0.55
C ARG A 81 -6.80 12.69 0.33
N ILE A 82 -6.57 12.21 -0.90
CA ILE A 82 -5.39 11.42 -1.29
C ILE A 82 -4.77 11.97 -2.57
N LYS A 83 -3.53 11.56 -2.85
CA LYS A 83 -2.82 11.87 -4.09
C LYS A 83 -2.99 10.74 -5.11
N TYR A 84 -3.20 11.12 -6.36
CA TYR A 84 -3.42 10.21 -7.49
C TYR A 84 -2.24 10.32 -8.45
N ALA A 85 -1.40 9.30 -8.51
CA ALA A 85 -0.25 9.27 -9.40
C ALA A 85 -0.66 8.87 -10.83
N ARG A 86 0.14 9.25 -11.83
CA ARG A 86 -0.07 8.87 -13.23
C ARG A 86 0.56 7.51 -13.57
N THR A 87 1.52 7.07 -12.76
CA THR A 87 2.20 5.78 -12.90
C THR A 87 2.38 5.11 -11.55
N ASN A 88 2.60 3.81 -11.57
CA ASN A 88 2.92 3.01 -10.39
C ASN A 88 4.15 3.55 -9.64
N TYR A 89 5.23 3.90 -10.33
CA TYR A 89 6.44 4.43 -9.70
C TYR A 89 6.30 5.86 -9.18
N GLU A 90 5.48 6.71 -9.84
CA GLU A 90 5.17 8.04 -9.29
C GLU A 90 4.43 7.93 -7.95
N ALA A 91 3.58 6.92 -7.78
CA ALA A 91 2.94 6.62 -6.50
C ALA A 91 3.92 6.16 -5.43
N ILE A 92 5.18 5.83 -5.74
CA ILE A 92 6.17 5.39 -4.73
C ILE A 92 7.06 6.54 -4.28
N LYS A 93 7.38 7.47 -5.18
CA LYS A 93 8.35 8.55 -4.94
C LYS A 93 8.09 9.27 -3.60
N GLY A 94 9.04 9.17 -2.68
CA GLY A 94 9.03 9.82 -1.37
C GLY A 94 8.07 9.21 -0.34
N ALA A 95 7.45 8.06 -0.62
CA ALA A 95 6.63 7.36 0.37
C ALA A 95 7.51 6.65 1.42
N ASP A 96 6.96 6.48 2.62
CA ASP A 96 7.58 5.77 3.73
C ASP A 96 7.48 4.25 3.58
N ALA A 97 6.44 3.75 2.90
CA ALA A 97 6.30 2.33 2.55
C ALA A 97 5.37 2.13 1.35
N LEU A 98 5.53 0.98 0.67
CA LEU A 98 4.62 0.49 -0.36
C LEU A 98 3.61 -0.50 0.25
N VAL A 99 2.35 -0.39 -0.15
CA VAL A 99 1.26 -1.29 0.21
C VAL A 99 0.63 -1.84 -1.08
N LEU A 100 0.78 -3.14 -1.33
CA LEU A 100 0.16 -3.83 -2.47
C LEU A 100 -1.20 -4.39 -2.04
N VAL A 101 -2.28 -3.87 -2.64
CA VAL A 101 -3.67 -4.21 -2.29
C VAL A 101 -4.38 -4.96 -3.40
N THR A 102 -3.97 -4.84 -4.66
CA THR A 102 -4.57 -5.59 -5.78
C THR A 102 -3.48 -6.12 -6.69
N GLU A 103 -3.53 -7.42 -7.00
CA GLU A 103 -2.54 -8.23 -7.69
C GLU A 103 -2.52 -8.03 -9.22
N TRP A 104 -2.52 -6.78 -9.67
CA TRP A 104 -2.42 -6.47 -11.09
C TRP A 104 -1.10 -6.97 -11.70
N ASN A 105 -1.15 -7.45 -12.94
CA ASN A 105 0.02 -7.97 -13.65
C ASN A 105 1.17 -6.95 -13.75
N VAL A 106 0.87 -5.65 -13.87
CA VAL A 106 1.89 -4.57 -13.91
C VAL A 106 2.70 -4.47 -12.62
N PHE A 107 2.21 -5.04 -11.51
CA PHE A 107 2.92 -5.08 -10.23
C PHE A 107 3.66 -6.41 -10.01
N ARG A 108 3.53 -7.42 -10.88
CA ARG A 108 4.04 -8.77 -10.60
C ARG A 108 5.57 -8.86 -10.65
N ASN A 109 6.19 -8.17 -11.61
CA ASN A 109 7.64 -8.14 -11.81
C ASN A 109 8.11 -6.67 -11.92
N PRO A 110 8.04 -5.89 -10.83
CA PRO A 110 8.47 -4.51 -10.86
C PRO A 110 9.99 -4.41 -10.81
N ASP A 111 10.50 -3.24 -11.13
CA ASP A 111 11.90 -2.89 -10.87
C ASP A 111 12.07 -2.60 -9.37
N PHE A 112 12.51 -3.62 -8.62
CA PHE A 112 12.69 -3.53 -7.17
C PHE A 112 13.82 -2.59 -6.77
N GLU A 113 14.87 -2.45 -7.59
CA GLU A 113 15.94 -1.50 -7.32
C GLU A 113 15.40 -0.07 -7.35
N LYS A 114 14.61 0.25 -8.39
CA LYS A 114 13.91 1.54 -8.49
C LYS A 114 12.90 1.77 -7.36
N ILE A 115 12.17 0.73 -6.92
CA ILE A 115 11.28 0.85 -5.75
C ILE A 115 12.09 1.25 -4.51
N ARG A 116 13.24 0.60 -4.28
CA ARG A 116 14.12 0.84 -3.13
C ARG A 116 14.65 2.28 -3.12
N GLU A 117 15.03 2.80 -4.28
CA GLU A 117 15.51 4.19 -4.43
C GLU A 117 14.41 5.24 -4.24
N LEU A 118 13.18 4.93 -4.65
CA LEU A 118 12.06 5.87 -4.59
C LEU A 118 11.42 5.96 -3.19
N LEU A 119 11.46 4.89 -2.40
CA LEU A 119 10.99 4.89 -1.02
C LEU A 119 11.99 5.59 -0.09
N LYS A 120 11.48 6.24 0.96
CA LYS A 120 12.31 6.72 2.07
C LYS A 120 12.91 5.58 2.89
N TYR A 121 12.11 4.53 3.07
CA TYR A 121 12.49 3.30 3.76
C TYR A 121 12.05 2.11 2.89
N PRO A 122 12.90 1.09 2.68
CA PRO A 122 12.57 -0.04 1.82
C PRO A 122 11.61 -0.99 2.53
N VAL A 123 10.35 -0.57 2.71
CA VAL A 123 9.30 -1.32 3.41
C VAL A 123 8.16 -1.64 2.44
N ILE A 124 7.78 -2.92 2.37
CA ILE A 124 6.67 -3.41 1.55
C ILE A 124 5.68 -4.20 2.41
N PHE A 125 4.41 -3.80 2.36
CA PHE A 125 3.27 -4.57 2.87
C PHE A 125 2.54 -5.18 1.69
N ASP A 126 2.54 -6.51 1.60
CA ASP A 126 1.93 -7.25 0.51
C ASP A 126 0.66 -7.96 0.98
N GLY A 127 -0.49 -7.34 0.69
CA GLY A 127 -1.82 -7.87 0.98
C GLY A 127 -2.19 -9.09 0.13
N ARG A 128 -1.43 -9.39 -0.92
CA ARG A 128 -1.72 -10.42 -1.93
C ARG A 128 -0.69 -11.53 -2.00
N ASN A 129 0.39 -11.43 -1.21
CA ASN A 129 1.48 -12.40 -1.17
C ASN A 129 2.11 -12.63 -2.56
N GLN A 130 2.14 -11.58 -3.38
CA GLN A 130 2.63 -11.59 -4.75
C GLN A 130 4.15 -11.79 -4.82
N TYR A 131 4.91 -11.30 -3.83
CA TYR A 131 6.37 -11.39 -3.84
C TYR A 131 6.92 -12.51 -2.96
N ASN A 132 8.12 -12.98 -3.26
CA ASN A 132 8.83 -13.98 -2.45
C ASN A 132 9.51 -13.30 -1.24
N PRO A 133 9.21 -13.71 0.02
CA PRO A 133 9.80 -13.06 1.19
C PRO A 133 11.33 -13.19 1.29
N ILE A 134 11.90 -14.30 0.79
CA ILE A 134 13.35 -14.53 0.82
C ILE A 134 14.03 -13.53 -0.12
N GLU A 135 13.56 -13.46 -1.35
CA GLU A 135 14.06 -12.53 -2.37
C GLU A 135 13.94 -11.07 -1.92
N MET A 136 12.80 -10.68 -1.33
CA MET A 136 12.60 -9.30 -0.85
C MET A 136 13.61 -8.94 0.25
N ARG A 137 13.95 -9.87 1.15
CA ARG A 137 14.96 -9.65 2.19
C ARG A 137 16.37 -9.56 1.59
N GLU A 138 16.70 -10.41 0.62
CA GLU A 138 17.98 -10.35 -0.10
C GLU A 138 18.16 -9.02 -0.84
N LEU A 139 17.07 -8.45 -1.37
CA LEU A 139 17.02 -7.13 -1.99
C LEU A 139 17.00 -5.96 -0.99
N GLY A 140 17.06 -6.24 0.31
CA GLY A 140 17.13 -5.24 1.38
C GLY A 140 15.79 -4.62 1.78
N PHE A 141 14.67 -5.26 1.45
CA PHE A 141 13.35 -4.83 1.91
C PHE A 141 12.97 -5.43 3.26
N LEU A 142 12.37 -4.61 4.11
CA LEU A 142 11.51 -5.10 5.18
C LEU A 142 10.14 -5.46 4.59
N TYR A 143 9.86 -6.76 4.50
CA TYR A 143 8.71 -7.29 3.80
C TYR A 143 7.68 -7.92 4.74
N PHE A 144 6.41 -7.58 4.56
CA PHE A 144 5.29 -8.08 5.35
C PHE A 144 4.18 -8.66 4.45
N GLY A 145 4.07 -9.99 4.35
CA GLY A 145 2.98 -10.68 3.63
C GLY A 145 1.91 -11.25 4.56
N ILE A 146 0.67 -11.42 4.09
CA ILE A 146 -0.44 -12.00 4.87
C ILE A 146 -0.18 -13.47 5.22
N GLY A 147 -0.33 -13.84 6.50
CA GLY A 147 -0.13 -15.23 6.95
C GLY A 147 1.31 -15.75 6.82
N ARG A 148 2.26 -14.90 6.45
CA ARG A 148 3.69 -15.24 6.33
C ARG A 148 4.45 -14.73 7.56
N LYS A 149 5.42 -15.53 8.01
CA LYS A 149 6.41 -15.10 9.02
C LYS A 149 7.36 -14.10 8.35
N ALA A 150 7.66 -13.02 9.07
CA ALA A 150 8.68 -12.04 8.67
C ALA A 150 10.08 -12.68 8.72
#